data_AF-Q3Y3N2-F1
#
_entry.id   AF-Q3Y3N2-F1
#
_cell.length_a   1.000
_cell.length_b   1.000
_cell.length_c   1.000
_cell.angle_alpha   90.00
_cell.angle_beta   90.00
_cell.angle_gamma   90.00
#
_symmetry.space_group_name_H-M   'P 1'
#
loop_
_entity.id
_entity.type
_entity.pdbx_description
1 polymer ?
#
loop_
_entity_poly.entity_id
_entity_poly.type
_entity_poly.pdbx_seq_one_letter_code
_entity_poly.pdbx_strand_id
1 'polypeptide(L)' 'MSRRQRRTYSKEFKQQIVDLYLAGKPRAEIIREYELTPSSFDK' A
#
# COMPACT_ATOMS: atom_id res chain seq x y z
N MET A 1 -25.34 3.16 -1.47
CA MET A 1 -23.86 3.10 -1.49
C MET A 1 -23.40 2.27 -0.31
N SER A 2 -23.01 1.01 -0.52
CA SER A 2 -22.45 0.18 0.56
C SER A 2 -21.06 0.69 0.93
N ARG A 3 -20.77 0.79 2.23
CA ARG A 3 -19.43 1.18 2.71
C ARG A 3 -18.43 0.10 2.29
N ARG A 4 -17.32 0.49 1.66
CA ARG A 4 -16.20 -0.42 1.37
C ARG A 4 -15.68 -0.99 2.69
N GLN A 5 -15.48 -2.30 2.76
CA GLN A 5 -14.91 -2.92 3.96
C GLN A 5 -13.51 -2.35 4.21
N ARG A 6 -13.20 -2.09 5.49
CA ARG A 6 -11.89 -1.59 5.90
C ARG A 6 -10.86 -2.69 5.70
N ARG A 7 -9.84 -2.43 4.89
CA ARG A 7 -8.70 -3.33 4.72
C ARG A 7 -7.78 -3.23 5.94
N THR A 8 -7.34 -4.36 6.47
CA THR A 8 -6.32 -4.46 7.53
C THR A 8 -5.08 -5.11 6.95
N TYR A 9 -3.96 -4.40 7.01
CA TYR A 9 -2.66 -4.91 6.57
C TYR A 9 -1.85 -5.39 7.77
N SER A 10 -1.23 -6.56 7.65
CA SER A 10 -0.30 -7.06 8.67
C SER A 10 0.96 -6.21 8.74
N LYS A 11 1.73 -6.35 9.82
CA LYS A 11 2.98 -5.59 10.01
C LYS A 11 4.02 -5.96 8.94
N GLU A 12 4.09 -7.24 8.61
CA GLU A 12 5.00 -7.83 7.63
C GLU A 12 4.70 -7.29 6.24
N PHE A 13 3.42 -7.21 5.86
CA PHE A 13 3.01 -6.63 4.60
C PHE A 13 3.42 -5.15 4.50
N LYS A 14 3.20 -4.37 5.56
CA LYS A 14 3.64 -2.96 5.56
C LYS A 14 5.15 -2.83 5.38
N GLN A 15 5.93 -3.72 6.03
CA GLN A 15 7.38 -3.73 5.88
C GLN A 15 7.78 -4.03 4.43
N GLN A 16 7.18 -5.04 3.79
CA GLN A 16 7.43 -5.36 2.38
C GLN A 16 7.17 -4.17 1.45
N ILE A 17 6.08 -3.43 1.67
CA ILE A 17 5.75 -2.23 0.87
C ILE A 17 6.77 -1.12 1.07
N VAL A 18 7.25 -0.90 2.30
CA VAL A 18 8.31 0.06 2.60
C VAL A 18 9.63 -0.35 1.96
N ASP A 19 10.00 -1.62 2.04
CA ASP A 19 11.24 -2.13 1.45
C ASP A 19 11.25 -1.97 -0.08
N LEU A 20 10.12 -2.20 -0.76
CA LEU A 20 9.96 -1.94 -2.19
C LEU A 20 10.14 -0.47 -2.54
N TYR A 21 9.59 0.43 -1.73
CA TYR A 21 9.76 1.87 -1.92
C TYR A 21 11.22 2.29 -1.71
N LEU A 22 11.88 1.78 -0.66
CA LEU A 22 13.29 2.03 -0.38
C LEU A 22 14.22 1.44 -1.45
N ALA A 23 13.82 0.33 -2.09
CA ALA A 23 14.52 -0.24 -3.24
C ALA A 23 14.41 0.60 -4.53
N GLY A 24 13.68 1.74 -4.49
CA GLY A 24 13.55 2.67 -5.61
C GLY A 24 12.35 2.41 -6.51
N LYS A 25 11.44 1.50 -6.13
CA LYS A 25 10.22 1.25 -6.89
C LYS A 25 9.26 2.45 -6.77
N PRO A 26 8.74 3.01 -7.87
CA PRO A 26 7.83 4.14 -7.82
C PRO A 26 6.56 3.83 -7.02
N ARG A 27 6.13 4.77 -6.17
CA ARG A 27 4.88 4.65 -5.40
C ARG A 27 3.68 4.25 -6.26
N ALA A 28 3.60 4.78 -7.48
CA ALA A 28 2.48 4.55 -8.38
C ALA A 28 2.40 3.08 -8.84
N GLU A 29 3.55 2.43 -9.02
CA GLU A 29 3.60 1.01 -9.37
C GLU A 29 3.19 0.14 -8.19
N ILE A 30 3.72 0.43 -6.99
CA ILE A 30 3.36 -0.31 -5.77
C ILE A 30 1.86 -0.19 -5.48
N ILE A 31 1.28 1.01 -5.65
CA ILE A 31 -0.15 1.24 -5.50
C ILE A 31 -0.97 0.40 -6.47
N ARG A 32 -0.55 0.31 -7.74
CA ARG A 32 -1.27 -0.45 -8.77
C ARG A 32 -1.16 -1.95 -8.57
N GLU A 33 0.02 -2.45 -8.25
CA GLU A 33 0.31 -3.88 -8.13
C GLU A 33 -0.37 -4.52 -6.91
N TYR A 34 -0.41 -3.80 -5.79
CA TYR A 34 -1.01 -4.26 -4.55
C TYR A 34 -2.41 -3.70 -4.30
N GLU A 35 -3.02 -3.10 -5.34
CA GLU A 35 -4.32 -2.41 -5.28
C GLU A 35 -4.47 -1.47 -4.08
N LEU A 36 -3.40 -0.82 -3.65
CA LEU A 36 -3.44 0.09 -2.50
C LEU A 36 -4.15 1.38 -2.89
N THR A 37 -4.58 2.13 -1.88
CA THR A 37 -5.01 3.51 -2.12
C THR A 37 -3.79 4.43 -2.03
N PRO A 38 -3.74 5.56 -2.75
CA PRO A 38 -2.69 6.56 -2.57
C PRO A 38 -2.56 7.03 -1.11
N SER A 39 -3.70 7.11 -0.41
CA SER A 39 -3.75 7.40 1.02
C SER A 39 -3.08 6.35 1.92
N SER A 40 -2.73 5.16 1.40
CA SER A 40 -1.99 4.14 2.16
C SER A 40 -0.51 4.52 2.35
N PHE A 41 0.01 5.46 1.55
CA PHE A 41 1.34 6.05 1.68
C PHE A 41 1.30 7.43 2.35
N ASP A 42 0.11 7.95 2.63
CA ASP A 42 -0.10 9.29 3.15
C ASP A 42 -0.39 9.18 4.65
N LYS A 43 0.57 9.62 5.47
CA LYS A 43 0.60 9.68 6.95
C LYS A 43 1.05 8.42 7.72
#